data_AF-A0A2X2RR32-F1
#
_entry.id   AF-A0A2X2RR32-F1
#
_cell.length_a   1.000
_cell.length_b   1.000
_cell.length_c   1.000
_cell.angle_alpha   90.00
_cell.angle_beta   90.00
_cell.angle_gamma   90.00
#
_symmetry.space_group_name_H-M   'P 1'
#
loop_
_entity.id
_entity.type
_entity.pdbx_description
1 polymer ?
#
loop_
_entity_poly.entity_id
_entity_poly.type
_entity_poly.pdbx_seq_one_letter_code
_entity_poly.pdbx_strand_id
1 'polypeptide(L)'
;MTTIIKNRKRISNIFSKIEDKELEFLVKETGVDKYSKKLKGIEIFKLLIFGALTDDRASLRTFENFYITNFFKMIAKISLTKVISHSSIAERIAKINVVFFERLFAYCVKKYAPFLEEGITSKISSYDSTIVSISSKLLHLGMQNGQKNKKDEQGKLSLKFTIGFSNLPFKCKIHHQQEMISEDLALGDILKEHTANKKDIAVFDRGMKDRKVMDELSDEQTQYFVTRIYKDSKYILAEGSQVKKLAEQDEHLRLISSQKVHLFTKSQKKTKNTFRLIEGRLLKKDEKRGEIKEEKILFLSNLTDDFSDEQIAGIYRNRWKIEQYFRFIKQELNFKHFFFKKSQWHTSDDVCDINSINITIDIHKRRRIERL
;
A
#
# COMPACT_ATOMS: atom_id res chain seq x y z
N MET A 1 14.65 -29.37 9.37
CA MET A 1 14.67 -29.70 7.92
C MET A 1 13.36 -29.39 7.19
N THR A 2 12.20 -29.59 7.82
CA THR A 2 10.87 -29.43 7.19
C THR A 2 10.55 -28.01 6.72
N THR A 3 10.96 -26.97 7.45
CA THR A 3 10.76 -25.55 7.08
C THR A 3 11.59 -25.13 5.86
N ILE A 4 12.84 -25.60 5.78
CA ILE A 4 13.77 -25.29 4.67
C ILE A 4 13.25 -25.95 3.38
N ILE A 5 12.84 -27.23 3.42
CA ILE A 5 12.31 -27.94 2.25
C ILE A 5 10.97 -27.33 1.77
N LYS A 6 10.11 -26.90 2.71
CA LYS A 6 8.84 -26.22 2.39
C LYS A 6 9.07 -24.87 1.70
N ASN A 7 10.09 -24.11 2.12
CA ASN A 7 10.47 -22.86 1.47
C ASN A 7 11.06 -23.10 0.05
N ARG A 8 11.83 -24.17 -0.15
CA ARG A 8 12.41 -24.51 -1.46
C ARG A 8 11.35 -24.76 -2.54
N LYS A 9 10.36 -25.63 -2.27
CA LYS A 9 9.26 -25.90 -3.21
C LYS A 9 8.45 -24.63 -3.50
N ARG A 10 8.24 -23.80 -2.48
CA ARG A 10 7.51 -22.53 -2.61
C ARG A 10 8.21 -21.53 -3.52
N ILE A 11 9.53 -21.35 -3.37
CA ILE A 11 10.30 -20.41 -4.20
C ILE A 11 10.31 -20.86 -5.67
N SER A 12 10.51 -22.16 -5.91
CA SER A 12 10.45 -22.71 -7.27
C SER A 12 9.09 -22.45 -7.93
N ASN A 13 8.00 -22.60 -7.17
CA ASN A 13 6.65 -22.30 -7.65
C ASN A 13 6.43 -20.81 -7.92
N ILE A 14 7.04 -19.91 -7.14
CA ILE A 14 6.92 -18.46 -7.37
C ILE A 14 7.68 -18.06 -8.64
N PHE A 15 8.88 -18.59 -8.85
CA PHE A 15 9.65 -18.29 -10.06
C PHE A 15 8.97 -18.83 -11.32
N SER A 16 8.32 -19.99 -11.26
CA SER A 16 7.61 -20.54 -12.43
C SER A 16 6.31 -19.80 -12.78
N LYS A 17 5.81 -18.92 -11.90
CA LYS A 17 4.62 -18.09 -12.15
C LYS A 17 4.94 -16.92 -13.09
N ILE A 18 6.20 -16.51 -13.19
CA ILE A 18 6.63 -15.47 -14.12
C ILE A 18 7.33 -16.16 -15.28
N GLU A 19 6.82 -15.95 -16.49
CA GLU A 19 7.37 -16.59 -17.69
C GLU A 19 8.74 -15.99 -18.04
N ASP A 20 9.72 -16.84 -18.35
CA ASP A 20 11.07 -16.39 -18.69
C ASP A 20 11.06 -15.46 -19.92
N LYS A 21 10.17 -15.72 -20.90
CA LYS A 21 9.96 -14.85 -22.07
C LYS A 21 9.61 -13.42 -21.67
N GLU A 22 8.75 -13.25 -20.67
CA GLU A 22 8.34 -11.93 -20.19
C GLU A 22 9.51 -11.22 -19.51
N LEU A 23 10.26 -11.94 -18.66
CA LEU A 23 11.45 -11.39 -18.02
C LEU A 23 12.49 -10.93 -19.05
N GLU A 24 12.71 -11.72 -20.10
CA GLU A 24 13.62 -11.37 -21.20
C GLU A 24 13.13 -10.17 -22.01
N PHE A 25 11.81 -10.07 -22.26
CA PHE A 25 11.21 -8.90 -22.90
C PHE A 25 11.47 -7.63 -22.07
N LEU A 26 11.16 -7.66 -20.77
CA LEU A 26 11.38 -6.54 -19.86
C LEU A 26 12.86 -6.14 -19.74
N VAL A 27 13.78 -7.10 -19.75
CA VAL A 27 15.23 -6.82 -19.76
C VAL A 27 15.62 -6.00 -20.99
N LYS A 28 15.13 -6.38 -22.18
CA LYS A 28 15.41 -5.68 -23.43
C LYS A 28 14.76 -4.30 -23.46
N GLU A 29 13.49 -4.22 -23.08
CA GLU A 29 12.67 -3.01 -23.14
C GLU A 29 13.19 -1.92 -22.19
N THR A 30 13.67 -2.30 -21.01
CA THR A 30 14.19 -1.35 -20.00
C THR A 30 15.70 -1.13 -20.07
N GLY A 31 16.41 -1.94 -20.86
CA GLY A 31 17.87 -1.90 -20.93
C GLY A 31 18.55 -2.14 -19.59
N VAL A 32 17.92 -2.87 -18.66
CA VAL A 32 18.41 -3.05 -17.26
C VAL A 32 19.85 -3.58 -17.19
N ASP A 33 20.27 -4.34 -18.21
CA ASP A 33 21.58 -4.97 -18.31
C ASP A 33 22.59 -4.23 -19.20
N LYS A 34 22.27 -3.04 -19.75
CA LYS A 34 23.10 -2.29 -20.70
C LYS A 34 24.55 -2.06 -20.22
N TYR A 35 24.74 -1.83 -18.92
CA TYR A 35 26.06 -1.64 -18.32
C TYR A 35 26.47 -2.75 -17.35
N SER A 36 25.70 -3.85 -17.26
CA SER A 36 26.00 -4.95 -16.35
C SER A 36 26.72 -6.10 -17.03
N LYS A 37 27.98 -6.31 -16.63
CA LYS A 37 28.81 -7.41 -17.12
C LYS A 37 28.58 -8.70 -16.32
N LYS A 38 28.61 -8.63 -14.99
CA LYS A 38 28.65 -9.82 -14.13
C LYS A 38 27.30 -10.26 -13.56
N LEU A 39 26.41 -9.34 -13.19
CA LEU A 39 25.20 -9.65 -12.40
C LEU A 39 23.94 -9.08 -13.06
N LYS A 40 23.15 -9.96 -13.68
CA LYS A 40 22.04 -9.56 -14.56
C LYS A 40 20.78 -9.17 -13.77
N GLY A 41 19.87 -8.42 -14.38
CA GLY A 41 18.66 -7.90 -13.73
C GLY A 41 17.76 -9.01 -13.19
N ILE A 42 17.55 -10.06 -13.99
CA ILE A 42 16.78 -11.25 -13.59
C ILE A 42 17.44 -11.96 -12.39
N GLU A 43 18.77 -12.03 -12.36
CA GLU A 43 19.51 -12.67 -11.27
C GLU A 43 19.33 -11.90 -9.95
N ILE A 44 19.40 -10.56 -10.00
CA ILE A 44 19.10 -9.70 -8.85
C ILE A 44 17.66 -9.89 -8.39
N PHE A 45 16.70 -9.85 -9.32
CA PHE A 45 15.29 -10.04 -9.00
C PHE A 45 15.06 -11.37 -8.25
N LYS A 46 15.55 -12.47 -8.80
CA LYS A 46 15.44 -13.80 -8.16
C LYS A 46 16.16 -13.83 -6.82
N LEU A 47 17.33 -13.20 -6.69
CA LEU A 47 18.08 -13.14 -5.44
C LEU A 47 17.33 -12.37 -4.34
N LEU A 48 16.72 -11.23 -4.69
CA LEU A 48 15.92 -10.41 -3.76
C LEU A 48 14.69 -11.17 -3.27
N ILE A 49 13.92 -11.79 -4.19
CA ILE A 49 12.76 -12.62 -3.83
C ILE A 49 13.19 -13.82 -2.97
N PHE A 50 14.32 -14.45 -3.31
CA PHE A 50 14.87 -15.55 -2.53
C PHE A 50 15.17 -15.11 -1.10
N GLY A 51 15.84 -13.97 -0.92
CA GLY A 51 16.14 -13.45 0.42
C GLY A 51 14.89 -13.09 1.20
N ALA A 52 13.96 -12.36 0.61
CA ALA A 52 12.69 -11.97 1.24
C ALA A 52 11.85 -13.19 1.69
N LEU A 53 11.99 -14.34 1.03
CA LEU A 53 11.26 -15.57 1.39
C LEU A 53 12.00 -16.49 2.36
N THR A 54 13.30 -16.25 2.58
CA THR A 54 14.17 -17.17 3.31
C THR A 54 14.67 -16.59 4.63
N ASP A 55 14.91 -15.28 4.71
CA ASP A 55 15.52 -14.64 5.89
C ASP A 55 14.97 -13.23 6.13
N ASP A 56 14.37 -13.02 7.30
CA ASP A 56 13.80 -11.74 7.77
C ASP A 56 14.87 -10.66 8.06
N ARG A 57 16.16 -11.04 8.07
CA ARG A 57 17.32 -10.17 8.30
C ARG A 57 18.42 -10.40 7.26
N ALA A 58 18.04 -10.66 6.01
CA ALA A 58 19.05 -10.81 4.97
C ALA A 58 19.94 -9.55 4.89
N SER A 59 21.23 -9.78 4.68
CA SER A 59 22.24 -8.75 4.46
C SER A 59 22.92 -8.99 3.11
N LEU A 60 23.75 -8.07 2.62
CA LEU A 60 24.54 -8.30 1.41
C LEU A 60 25.40 -9.58 1.49
N ARG A 61 25.92 -9.91 2.69
CA ARG A 61 26.65 -11.16 2.93
C ARG A 61 25.72 -12.38 2.91
N THR A 62 24.49 -12.23 3.42
CA THR A 62 23.48 -13.28 3.30
C THR A 62 23.14 -13.54 1.84
N PHE A 63 23.01 -12.50 1.02
CA PHE A 63 22.79 -12.63 -0.42
C PHE A 63 23.95 -13.30 -1.15
N GLU A 64 25.20 -12.97 -0.81
CA GLU A 64 26.38 -13.69 -1.30
C GLU A 64 26.32 -15.18 -0.95
N ASN A 65 26.01 -15.51 0.31
CA ASN A 65 25.84 -16.90 0.75
C ASN A 65 24.72 -17.62 -0.01
N PHE A 66 23.57 -16.97 -0.23
CA PHE A 66 22.47 -17.52 -1.02
C PHE A 66 22.91 -17.76 -2.47
N TYR A 67 23.62 -16.82 -3.07
CA TYR A 67 24.11 -16.90 -4.44
C TYR A 67 25.05 -18.09 -4.65
N ILE A 68 25.86 -18.42 -3.65
CA ILE A 68 26.80 -19.57 -3.70
C ILE A 68 26.05 -20.91 -3.72
N THR A 69 24.86 -21.00 -3.12
CA THR A 69 24.16 -22.29 -3.00
C THR A 69 23.74 -22.87 -4.35
N ASN A 70 24.01 -24.16 -4.55
CA ASN A 70 23.57 -24.88 -5.76
C ASN A 70 22.04 -24.82 -5.93
N PHE A 71 21.29 -24.82 -4.83
CA PHE A 71 19.84 -24.70 -4.88
C PHE A 71 19.39 -23.42 -5.57
N PHE A 72 19.91 -22.26 -5.14
CA PHE A 72 19.58 -20.97 -5.77
C PHE A 72 20.00 -20.94 -7.24
N LYS A 73 21.23 -21.38 -7.55
CA LYS A 73 21.74 -21.37 -8.93
C LYS A 73 20.88 -22.22 -9.87
N MET A 74 20.43 -23.39 -9.42
CA MET A 74 19.53 -24.25 -10.21
C MET A 74 18.18 -23.58 -10.48
N ILE A 75 17.48 -23.09 -9.45
CA ILE A 75 16.15 -22.48 -9.63
C ILE A 75 16.22 -21.16 -10.40
N ALA A 76 17.34 -20.44 -10.29
CA ALA A 76 17.55 -19.18 -10.98
C ALA A 76 18.04 -19.36 -12.42
N LYS A 77 18.40 -20.60 -12.82
CA LYS A 77 19.01 -20.95 -14.11
C LYS A 77 20.35 -20.24 -14.34
N ILE A 78 21.18 -20.21 -13.29
CA ILE A 78 22.51 -19.59 -13.27
C ILE A 78 23.57 -20.68 -13.33
N SER A 79 24.70 -20.42 -14.00
CA SER A 79 25.86 -21.34 -14.02
C SER A 79 26.32 -21.69 -12.59
N LEU A 80 26.56 -22.99 -12.34
CA LEU A 80 27.03 -23.50 -11.05
C LEU A 80 28.41 -22.95 -10.68
N THR A 81 29.25 -22.60 -11.65
CA THR A 81 30.60 -22.05 -11.42
C THR A 81 30.61 -20.55 -11.16
N LYS A 82 29.49 -19.85 -11.38
CA LYS A 82 29.41 -18.40 -11.20
C LYS A 82 29.46 -18.03 -9.72
N VAL A 83 30.32 -17.07 -9.40
CA VAL A 83 30.48 -16.51 -8.04
C VAL A 83 30.35 -15.00 -8.12
N ILE A 84 29.70 -14.42 -7.12
CA ILE A 84 29.44 -12.99 -7.02
C ILE A 84 29.69 -12.58 -5.57
N SER A 85 30.47 -11.52 -5.37
CA SER A 85 30.76 -10.99 -4.03
C SER A 85 29.65 -10.07 -3.52
N HIS A 86 29.52 -9.92 -2.20
CA HIS A 86 28.59 -8.95 -1.60
C HIS A 86 28.82 -7.52 -2.11
N SER A 87 30.06 -7.11 -2.41
CA SER A 87 30.36 -5.80 -2.99
C SER A 87 29.80 -5.63 -4.40
N SER A 88 29.85 -6.69 -5.22
CA SER A 88 29.25 -6.68 -6.57
C SER A 88 27.72 -6.60 -6.49
N ILE A 89 27.11 -7.25 -5.50
CA ILE A 89 25.67 -7.16 -5.23
C ILE A 89 25.31 -5.74 -4.82
N ALA A 90 26.08 -5.14 -3.90
CA ALA A 90 25.86 -3.78 -3.43
C ALA A 90 25.91 -2.76 -4.57
N GLU A 91 26.97 -2.80 -5.39
CA GLU A 91 27.12 -1.91 -6.55
C GLU A 91 25.97 -2.10 -7.53
N ARG A 92 25.57 -3.36 -7.78
CA ARG A 92 24.48 -3.63 -8.73
C ARG A 92 23.16 -3.07 -8.23
N ILE A 93 22.82 -3.27 -6.96
CA ILE A 93 21.57 -2.73 -6.39
C ILE A 93 21.58 -1.19 -6.43
N ALA A 94 22.73 -0.56 -6.22
CA ALA A 94 22.85 0.90 -6.24
C ALA A 94 22.60 1.54 -7.61
N LYS A 95 22.82 0.81 -8.71
CA LYS A 95 22.81 1.37 -10.08
C LYS A 95 21.79 0.68 -11.01
N ILE A 96 21.05 -0.30 -10.52
CA ILE A 96 20.13 -1.06 -11.37
C ILE A 96 18.98 -0.16 -11.84
N ASN A 97 18.58 -0.29 -13.11
CA ASN A 97 17.43 0.43 -13.61
C ASN A 97 16.15 -0.07 -12.92
N VAL A 98 15.58 0.75 -12.05
CA VAL A 98 14.42 0.42 -11.22
C VAL A 98 13.12 0.29 -12.03
N VAL A 99 13.08 0.87 -13.23
CA VAL A 99 11.95 0.74 -14.18
C VAL A 99 11.72 -0.72 -14.57
N PHE A 100 12.77 -1.55 -14.62
CA PHE A 100 12.65 -3.00 -14.85
C PHE A 100 11.68 -3.65 -13.87
N PHE A 101 11.86 -3.37 -12.59
CA PHE A 101 11.05 -4.01 -11.57
C PHE A 101 9.67 -3.34 -11.44
N GLU A 102 9.55 -2.05 -11.77
CA GLU A 102 8.24 -1.35 -11.81
C GLU A 102 7.34 -2.00 -12.87
N ARG A 103 7.88 -2.21 -14.08
CA ARG A 103 7.15 -2.90 -15.16
C ARG A 103 6.86 -4.35 -14.83
N LEU A 104 7.80 -5.05 -14.20
CA LEU A 104 7.59 -6.42 -13.72
C LEU A 104 6.46 -6.51 -12.68
N PHE A 105 6.40 -5.54 -11.76
CA PHE A 105 5.33 -5.43 -10.79
C PHE A 105 3.99 -5.16 -11.47
N ALA A 106 3.93 -4.18 -12.39
CA ALA A 106 2.72 -3.88 -13.15
C ALA A 106 2.22 -5.09 -13.95
N TYR A 107 3.13 -5.86 -14.57
CA TYR A 107 2.81 -7.13 -15.22
C TYR A 107 2.18 -8.13 -14.25
N CYS A 108 2.78 -8.32 -13.07
CA CYS A 108 2.26 -9.24 -12.07
C CYS A 108 0.87 -8.83 -11.59
N VAL A 109 0.65 -7.54 -11.31
CA VAL A 109 -0.66 -7.02 -10.91
C VAL A 109 -1.70 -7.28 -12.00
N LYS A 110 -1.39 -6.94 -13.25
CA LYS A 110 -2.29 -7.18 -14.40
C LYS A 110 -2.61 -8.65 -14.59
N LYS A 111 -1.62 -9.54 -14.45
CA LYS A 111 -1.79 -10.99 -14.63
C LYS A 111 -2.62 -11.60 -13.49
N TYR A 112 -2.40 -11.16 -12.25
CA TYR A 112 -2.94 -11.84 -11.08
C TYR A 112 -4.19 -11.20 -10.47
N ALA A 113 -4.46 -9.91 -10.71
CA ALA A 113 -5.65 -9.24 -10.18
C ALA A 113 -6.97 -9.95 -10.53
N PRO A 114 -7.21 -10.42 -11.78
CA PRO A 114 -8.47 -11.09 -12.12
C PRO A 114 -8.74 -12.37 -11.33
N PHE A 115 -7.70 -13.04 -10.82
CA PHE A 115 -7.85 -14.25 -10.01
C PHE A 115 -8.18 -13.96 -8.54
N LEU A 116 -8.16 -12.68 -8.15
CA LEU A 116 -8.38 -12.22 -6.77
C LEU A 116 -9.65 -11.35 -6.65
N GLU A 117 -10.31 -11.04 -7.76
CA GLU A 117 -11.57 -10.31 -7.78
C GLU A 117 -12.73 -11.24 -7.37
N GLU A 118 -13.11 -11.18 -6.10
CA GLU A 118 -14.26 -11.91 -5.56
C GLU A 118 -15.54 -11.09 -5.75
N GLY A 119 -16.45 -11.55 -6.63
CA GLY A 119 -17.91 -11.42 -6.50
C GLY A 119 -18.58 -10.04 -6.36
N ILE A 120 -17.87 -8.92 -6.45
CA ILE A 120 -18.46 -7.57 -6.36
C ILE A 120 -18.57 -6.98 -7.77
N THR A 121 -19.76 -6.44 -8.11
CA THR A 121 -20.06 -5.85 -9.43
C THR A 121 -19.27 -4.58 -9.74
N SER A 122 -18.74 -3.92 -8.70
CA SER A 122 -17.88 -2.72 -8.78
C SER A 122 -16.51 -3.00 -8.16
N LYS A 123 -15.46 -2.49 -8.81
CA LYS A 123 -14.09 -2.48 -8.28
C LYS A 123 -14.01 -1.51 -7.10
N ILE A 124 -13.32 -1.93 -6.04
CA ILE A 124 -13.13 -1.13 -4.82
C ILE A 124 -11.64 -0.83 -4.69
N SER A 125 -11.29 0.45 -4.78
CA SER A 125 -9.92 0.93 -4.65
C SER A 125 -9.73 1.58 -3.29
N SER A 126 -9.07 0.88 -2.37
CA SER A 126 -8.70 1.42 -1.07
C SER A 126 -7.43 2.27 -1.17
N TYR A 127 -7.45 3.44 -0.52
CA TYR A 127 -6.34 4.37 -0.44
C TYR A 127 -6.00 4.65 1.01
N ASP A 128 -4.73 4.52 1.33
CA ASP A 128 -4.20 4.81 2.65
C ASP A 128 -2.72 5.16 2.52
N SER A 129 -2.20 5.85 3.52
CA SER A 129 -0.80 6.27 3.53
C SER A 129 -0.07 5.75 4.77
N THR A 130 1.23 5.57 4.63
CA THR A 130 2.08 5.17 5.74
C THR A 130 3.39 5.94 5.72
N ILE A 131 3.85 6.32 6.90
CA ILE A 131 5.17 6.89 7.10
C ILE A 131 6.16 5.79 7.48
N VAL A 132 7.31 5.81 6.85
CA VAL A 132 8.44 4.94 7.16
C VAL A 132 9.63 5.83 7.51
N SER A 133 10.11 5.72 8.75
CA SER A 133 11.37 6.32 9.17
C SER A 133 12.51 5.37 8.86
N ILE A 134 13.42 5.78 7.99
CA ILE A 134 14.68 5.07 7.77
C ILE A 134 15.75 5.75 8.64
N SER A 135 16.83 5.04 8.96
CA SER A 135 17.96 5.64 9.67
C SER A 135 18.44 6.91 8.93
N SER A 136 18.66 8.01 9.66
CA SER A 136 19.24 9.25 9.13
C SER A 136 20.64 9.06 8.54
N LYS A 137 21.29 7.91 8.81
CA LYS A 137 22.56 7.52 8.18
C LYS A 137 22.40 6.96 6.75
N LEU A 138 21.17 6.68 6.31
CA LEU A 138 20.84 6.03 5.04
C LEU A 138 19.97 6.90 4.11
N LEU A 139 19.20 7.83 4.67
CA LEU A 139 18.45 8.82 3.89
C LEU A 139 19.11 10.19 4.05
N HIS A 140 19.37 10.85 2.92
CA HIS A 140 19.76 12.26 2.86
C HIS A 140 18.57 13.18 2.52
N LEU A 141 17.43 12.59 2.14
CA LEU A 141 16.20 13.25 1.72
C LEU A 141 15.02 12.67 2.51
N GLY A 142 14.10 13.53 2.94
CA GLY A 142 12.84 13.11 3.57
C GLY A 142 12.24 14.15 4.50
N MET A 143 11.07 13.82 5.02
CA MET A 143 10.31 14.63 5.95
C MET A 143 10.81 14.45 7.38
N GLN A 144 10.76 15.53 8.16
CA GLN A 144 11.02 15.50 9.59
C GLN A 144 9.70 15.30 10.34
N ASN A 145 9.59 14.17 11.04
CA ASN A 145 8.42 13.83 11.84
C ASN A 145 8.74 13.89 13.35
N GLY A 146 7.88 14.58 14.11
CA GLY A 146 8.01 14.76 15.56
C GLY A 146 8.59 16.12 15.97
N GLN A 147 8.46 16.46 17.25
CA GLN A 147 9.11 17.64 17.83
C GLN A 147 10.62 17.36 17.98
N LYS A 148 11.44 18.40 17.86
CA LYS A 148 12.87 18.29 18.19
C LYS A 148 13.03 17.76 19.61
N ASN A 149 14.00 16.87 19.81
CA ASN A 149 14.31 16.39 21.16
C ASN A 149 14.78 17.56 22.04
N LYS A 150 14.73 17.41 23.38
CA LYS A 150 15.22 18.43 24.35
C LYS A 150 16.69 18.88 24.13
N LYS A 151 17.45 18.16 23.30
CA LYS A 151 18.83 18.45 22.91
C LYS A 151 18.98 19.18 21.56
N ASP A 152 17.87 19.63 20.97
CA ASP A 152 17.82 20.29 19.65
C ASP A 152 18.35 19.42 18.48
N GLU A 153 18.53 18.12 18.72
CA GLU A 153 18.94 17.14 17.72
C GLU A 153 17.81 16.87 16.72
N GLN A 154 18.11 16.98 15.42
CA GLN A 154 17.16 16.72 14.34
C GLN A 154 16.71 15.24 14.35
N GLY A 155 15.39 15.03 14.24
CA GLY A 155 14.77 13.71 14.21
C GLY A 155 15.17 12.88 12.97
N LYS A 156 14.79 11.59 12.97
CA LYS A 156 15.03 10.70 11.81
C LYS A 156 14.22 11.19 10.61
N LEU A 157 14.86 11.28 9.44
CA LEU A 157 14.18 11.51 8.17
C LEU A 157 13.23 10.36 7.85
N SER A 158 12.12 10.69 7.21
CA SER A 158 11.07 9.74 6.89
C SER A 158 10.47 10.00 5.52
N LEU A 159 9.96 8.94 4.90
CA LEU A 159 9.23 9.00 3.64
C LEU A 159 7.79 8.59 3.92
N LYS A 160 6.85 9.20 3.19
CA LYS A 160 5.46 8.79 3.19
C LYS A 160 5.18 8.05 1.89
N PHE A 161 4.51 6.92 2.03
CA PHE A 161 4.04 6.12 0.93
C PHE A 161 2.52 6.18 0.92
N THR A 162 1.95 6.54 -0.21
CA THR A 162 0.50 6.48 -0.42
C THR A 162 0.22 5.37 -1.42
N ILE A 163 -0.65 4.42 -1.06
CA ILE A 163 -0.90 3.21 -1.85
C ILE A 163 -2.37 3.18 -2.29
N GLY A 164 -2.59 2.84 -3.57
CA GLY A 164 -3.87 2.37 -4.08
C GLY A 164 -3.90 0.84 -4.10
N PHE A 165 -4.93 0.25 -3.51
CA PHE A 165 -5.03 -1.18 -3.27
C PHE A 165 -6.41 -1.74 -3.63
N SER A 166 -6.44 -2.80 -4.44
CA SER A 166 -7.66 -3.55 -4.81
C SER A 166 -7.31 -5.04 -4.84
N ASN A 167 -7.31 -5.68 -3.67
CA ASN A 167 -6.77 -7.03 -3.40
C ASN A 167 -5.26 -7.21 -3.66
N LEU A 168 -4.69 -6.45 -4.59
CA LEU A 168 -3.27 -6.21 -4.82
C LEU A 168 -2.99 -4.70 -4.80
N PRO A 169 -1.80 -4.26 -4.38
CA PRO A 169 -1.36 -2.89 -4.63
C PRO A 169 -1.27 -2.65 -6.14
N PHE A 170 -1.87 -1.58 -6.64
CA PHE A 170 -1.84 -1.23 -8.06
C PHE A 170 -1.25 0.15 -8.33
N LYS A 171 -1.10 0.98 -7.28
CA LYS A 171 -0.50 2.30 -7.37
C LYS A 171 0.27 2.64 -6.10
N CYS A 172 1.41 3.31 -6.25
CA CYS A 172 2.23 3.79 -5.15
C CYS A 172 2.75 5.19 -5.49
N LYS A 173 2.66 6.11 -4.52
CA LYS A 173 3.35 7.40 -4.55
C LYS A 173 4.26 7.53 -3.34
N ILE A 174 5.47 8.06 -3.58
CA ILE A 174 6.44 8.36 -2.53
C ILE A 174 6.49 9.87 -2.37
N HIS A 175 6.39 10.32 -1.12
CA HIS A 175 6.47 11.72 -0.78
C HIS A 175 7.62 11.96 0.21
N HIS A 176 8.39 12.99 -0.08
CA HIS A 176 9.58 13.35 0.70
C HIS A 176 9.59 14.83 1.13
N GLN A 177 8.72 15.66 0.55
CA GLN A 177 8.54 17.07 0.90
C GLN A 177 7.72 17.21 2.19
N GLN A 178 8.06 18.18 3.03
CA GLN A 178 7.52 18.35 4.39
C GLN A 178 5.99 18.55 4.41
N GLU A 179 5.43 19.16 3.38
CA GLU A 179 3.99 19.44 3.24
C GLU A 179 3.19 18.14 3.14
N MET A 180 3.79 17.10 2.55
CA MET A 180 3.15 15.80 2.32
C MET A 180 3.00 14.96 3.61
N ILE A 181 3.48 15.47 4.76
CA ILE A 181 3.06 14.95 6.08
C ILE A 181 1.55 15.04 6.23
N SER A 182 0.91 16.06 5.65
CA SER A 182 -0.55 16.18 5.63
C SER A 182 -1.21 15.02 4.88
N GLU A 183 -2.10 14.29 5.56
CA GLU A 183 -2.94 13.26 4.90
C GLU A 183 -3.83 13.87 3.82
N ASP A 184 -4.34 15.08 4.03
CA ASP A 184 -5.18 15.77 3.06
C ASP A 184 -4.45 15.96 1.72
N LEU A 185 -3.15 16.31 1.77
CA LEU A 185 -2.33 16.51 0.57
C LEU A 185 -1.89 15.18 -0.03
N ALA A 186 -1.39 14.25 0.78
CA ALA A 186 -0.87 12.97 0.29
C ALA A 186 -1.97 12.08 -0.32
N LEU A 187 -3.12 11.93 0.35
CA LEU A 187 -4.26 11.18 -0.20
C LEU A 187 -4.90 11.95 -1.36
N GLY A 188 -5.03 13.28 -1.26
CA GLY A 188 -5.54 14.10 -2.36
C GLY A 188 -4.71 13.94 -3.64
N ASP A 189 -3.39 13.89 -3.53
CA ASP A 189 -2.48 13.75 -4.67
C ASP A 189 -2.60 12.40 -5.40
N ILE A 190 -2.76 11.28 -4.67
CA ILE A 190 -2.97 9.98 -5.33
C ILE A 190 -4.39 9.86 -5.90
N LEU A 191 -5.38 10.43 -5.21
CA LEU A 191 -6.79 10.38 -5.61
C LEU A 191 -7.03 11.20 -6.87
N LYS A 192 -6.44 12.39 -7.04
CA LYS A 192 -6.57 13.19 -8.28
C LYS A 192 -6.16 12.45 -9.54
N GLU A 193 -5.16 11.58 -9.44
CA GLU A 193 -4.73 10.75 -10.57
C GLU A 193 -5.47 9.39 -10.66
N HIS A 194 -6.43 9.14 -9.77
CA HIS A 194 -7.33 8.00 -9.90
C HIS A 194 -8.38 8.33 -10.96
N THR A 195 -8.23 7.71 -12.13
CA THR A 195 -9.30 7.70 -13.12
C THR A 195 -10.38 6.73 -12.66
N ALA A 196 -11.20 7.16 -11.70
CA ALA A 196 -12.40 6.43 -11.38
C ALA A 196 -13.38 6.55 -12.55
N ASN A 197 -13.97 5.43 -12.91
CA ASN A 197 -15.23 5.41 -13.65
C ASN A 197 -16.30 4.90 -12.68
N LYS A 198 -17.59 4.96 -13.02
CA LYS A 198 -18.69 4.45 -12.17
C LYS A 198 -18.51 2.99 -11.68
N LYS A 199 -17.52 2.26 -12.20
CA LYS A 199 -17.18 0.90 -11.81
C LYS A 199 -16.01 0.81 -10.81
N ASP A 200 -15.38 1.91 -10.41
CA ASP A 200 -14.28 1.94 -9.42
C ASP A 200 -14.55 2.98 -8.32
N ILE A 201 -14.72 2.51 -7.09
CA ILE A 201 -15.07 3.36 -5.93
C ILE A 201 -13.85 3.49 -5.02
N ALA A 202 -13.43 4.73 -4.78
CA ALA A 202 -12.34 5.06 -3.88
C ALA A 202 -12.77 4.94 -2.41
N VAL A 203 -11.94 4.32 -1.58
CA VAL A 203 -12.23 4.15 -0.15
C VAL A 203 -11.02 4.57 0.69
N PHE A 204 -11.21 5.47 1.63
CA PHE A 204 -10.12 5.97 2.50
C PHE A 204 -10.63 6.27 3.92
N ASP A 205 -9.74 6.17 4.93
CA ASP A 205 -10.11 6.46 6.34
C ASP A 205 -10.33 7.97 6.57
N ARG A 206 -10.79 8.30 7.77
CA ARG A 206 -10.97 9.64 8.34
C ARG A 206 -9.74 10.54 8.39
N GLY A 207 -8.58 10.06 7.92
CA GLY A 207 -7.33 10.81 7.89
C GLY A 207 -7.43 12.07 7.03
N MET A 208 -8.25 12.01 5.98
CA MET A 208 -8.62 13.16 5.16
C MET A 208 -9.70 13.99 5.86
N LYS A 209 -9.28 15.12 6.41
CA LYS A 209 -10.11 16.01 7.23
C LYS A 209 -10.72 17.14 6.42
N ASP A 210 -10.00 17.63 5.40
CA ASP A 210 -10.42 18.81 4.68
C ASP A 210 -11.57 18.51 3.72
N ARG A 211 -12.74 19.08 4.01
CA ARG A 211 -13.92 18.93 3.17
C ARG A 211 -13.78 19.64 1.84
N LYS A 212 -12.88 20.63 1.72
CA LYS A 212 -12.58 21.28 0.43
C LYS A 212 -12.07 20.26 -0.59
N VAL A 213 -11.17 19.36 -0.18
CA VAL A 213 -10.63 18.36 -1.09
C VAL A 213 -11.72 17.36 -1.49
N MET A 214 -12.60 16.95 -0.57
CA MET A 214 -13.75 16.09 -0.91
C MET A 214 -14.75 16.75 -1.88
N ASP A 215 -14.94 18.06 -1.73
CA ASP A 215 -15.77 18.88 -2.62
C ASP A 215 -15.14 18.98 -4.02
N GLU A 216 -13.84 19.24 -4.11
CA GLU A 216 -13.06 19.23 -5.36
C GLU A 216 -13.14 17.87 -6.08
N LEU A 217 -12.96 16.76 -5.34
CA LEU A 217 -13.06 15.40 -5.90
C LEU A 217 -14.47 15.10 -6.44
N SER A 218 -15.50 15.76 -5.91
CA SER A 218 -16.89 15.62 -6.38
C SER A 218 -17.19 16.51 -7.59
N ASP A 219 -16.62 17.74 -7.62
CA ASP A 219 -16.74 18.69 -8.74
C ASP A 219 -16.11 18.13 -10.02
N GLU A 220 -15.01 17.37 -9.91
CA GLU A 220 -14.33 16.75 -11.05
C GLU A 220 -15.15 15.63 -11.74
N GLN A 221 -16.37 15.31 -11.25
CA GLN A 221 -17.34 14.33 -11.76
C GLN A 221 -16.81 12.92 -12.10
N THR A 222 -15.57 12.62 -11.75
CA THR A 222 -14.90 11.38 -12.11
C THR A 222 -14.66 10.47 -10.92
N GLN A 223 -14.77 10.97 -9.67
CA GLN A 223 -14.34 10.19 -8.50
C GLN A 223 -15.47 9.91 -7.52
N TYR A 224 -15.96 8.67 -7.52
CA TYR A 224 -16.85 8.16 -6.49
C TYR A 224 -16.05 7.69 -5.28
N PHE A 225 -16.48 8.08 -4.08
CA PHE A 225 -15.80 7.68 -2.87
C PHE A 225 -16.71 7.30 -1.70
N VAL A 226 -16.14 6.53 -0.78
CA VAL A 226 -16.68 6.26 0.55
C VAL A 226 -15.59 6.49 1.59
N THR A 227 -15.91 7.28 2.62
CA THR A 227 -14.99 7.53 3.73
C THR A 227 -15.73 7.52 5.07
N ARG A 228 -14.97 7.56 6.17
CA ARG A 228 -15.49 7.79 7.51
C ARG A 228 -15.13 9.19 7.94
N ILE A 229 -16.03 9.86 8.65
CA ILE A 229 -15.75 11.16 9.27
C ILE A 229 -15.77 11.08 10.79
N TYR A 230 -15.23 12.11 11.45
CA TYR A 230 -15.30 12.20 12.91
C TYR A 230 -16.75 12.26 13.37
N LYS A 231 -17.07 11.52 14.44
CA LYS A 231 -18.43 11.44 15.02
C LYS A 231 -19.03 12.79 15.41
N ASP A 232 -18.19 13.76 15.71
CA ASP A 232 -18.55 15.13 16.11
C ASP A 232 -18.50 16.12 14.93
N SER A 233 -18.42 15.62 13.69
CA SER A 233 -18.42 16.46 12.49
C SER A 233 -19.75 17.22 12.39
N LYS A 234 -19.66 18.54 12.24
CA LYS A 234 -20.83 19.40 12.00
C LYS A 234 -21.29 19.28 10.56
N TYR A 235 -22.60 19.23 10.37
CA TYR A 235 -23.25 19.20 9.06
C TYR A 235 -24.62 19.87 9.15
N ILE A 236 -25.16 20.26 8.00
CA ILE A 236 -26.55 20.73 7.86
C ILE A 236 -27.27 19.88 6.82
N LEU A 237 -28.56 19.63 7.04
CA LEU A 237 -29.39 18.89 6.10
C LEU A 237 -29.45 19.66 4.77
N ALA A 238 -29.30 18.94 3.66
CA ALA A 238 -29.50 19.54 2.35
C ALA A 238 -30.97 19.90 2.17
N GLU A 239 -31.23 20.96 1.41
CA GLU A 239 -32.59 21.43 1.16
C GLU A 239 -33.43 20.33 0.50
N GLY A 240 -34.68 20.17 0.94
CA GLY A 240 -35.58 19.10 0.46
C GLY A 240 -35.20 17.68 0.86
N SER A 241 -34.08 17.48 1.59
CA SER A 241 -33.67 16.14 2.04
C SER A 241 -34.41 15.73 3.29
N GLN A 242 -34.74 14.44 3.40
CA GLN A 242 -35.34 13.85 4.60
C GLN A 242 -34.35 12.91 5.28
N VAL A 243 -34.51 12.76 6.60
CA VAL A 243 -33.75 11.77 7.36
C VAL A 243 -34.45 10.42 7.25
N LYS A 244 -33.86 9.50 6.47
CA LYS A 244 -34.30 8.11 6.37
C LYS A 244 -33.83 7.39 7.63
N LYS A 245 -34.77 6.91 8.45
CA LYS A 245 -34.44 6.02 9.58
C LYS A 245 -34.10 4.63 9.04
N LEU A 246 -33.02 4.06 9.54
CA LEU A 246 -32.56 2.71 9.25
C LEU A 246 -32.72 1.86 10.50
N ALA A 247 -33.02 0.59 10.32
CA ALA A 247 -33.15 -0.39 11.41
C ALA A 247 -32.32 -1.65 11.12
N GLU A 248 -31.35 -1.54 10.22
CA GLU A 248 -30.51 -2.66 9.81
C GLU A 248 -29.39 -2.87 10.80
N GLN A 249 -29.16 -4.13 11.11
CA GLN A 249 -28.16 -4.54 12.07
C GLN A 249 -27.46 -5.79 11.58
N ASP A 250 -26.14 -5.75 11.61
CA ASP A 250 -25.29 -6.93 11.56
C ASP A 250 -24.64 -7.18 12.94
N GLU A 251 -23.77 -8.19 13.02
CA GLU A 251 -23.09 -8.58 14.27
C GLU A 251 -22.25 -7.44 14.90
N HIS A 252 -21.74 -6.51 14.09
CA HIS A 252 -20.74 -5.51 14.49
C HIS A 252 -21.15 -4.06 14.20
N LEU A 253 -22.25 -3.82 13.49
CA LEU A 253 -22.69 -2.52 13.01
C LEU A 253 -24.22 -2.46 12.93
N ARG A 254 -24.80 -1.44 13.56
CA ARG A 254 -26.21 -1.05 13.41
C ARG A 254 -26.29 0.28 12.65
N LEU A 255 -26.97 0.32 11.52
CA LEU A 255 -27.26 1.56 10.80
C LEU A 255 -28.50 2.23 11.41
N ILE A 256 -28.42 3.55 11.62
CA ILE A 256 -29.46 4.34 12.32
C ILE A 256 -30.18 5.28 11.36
N SER A 257 -29.44 6.01 10.54
CA SER A 257 -30.05 6.96 9.63
C SER A 257 -29.19 7.24 8.42
N SER A 258 -29.84 7.72 7.36
CA SER A 258 -29.21 8.21 6.15
C SER A 258 -29.84 9.53 5.73
N GLN A 259 -29.02 10.49 5.34
CA GLN A 259 -29.46 11.81 4.93
C GLN A 259 -28.46 12.45 3.96
N LYS A 260 -28.94 13.33 3.07
CA LYS A 260 -28.07 14.19 2.26
C LYS A 260 -27.76 15.47 3.04
N VAL A 261 -26.49 15.82 3.12
CA VAL A 261 -26.00 16.91 3.98
C VAL A 261 -24.96 17.76 3.25
N HIS A 262 -24.79 18.99 3.72
CA HIS A 262 -23.58 19.76 3.47
C HIS A 262 -22.71 19.77 4.71
N LEU A 263 -21.39 19.74 4.49
CA LEU A 263 -20.40 19.83 5.55
C LEU A 263 -19.75 21.21 5.56
N PHE A 264 -18.92 21.46 6.56
CA PHE A 264 -18.15 22.68 6.68
C PHE A 264 -16.67 22.40 6.43
N THR A 265 -16.05 23.24 5.59
CA THR A 265 -14.60 23.23 5.36
C THR A 265 -13.87 23.81 6.58
N LYS A 266 -12.53 23.75 6.57
CA LYS A 266 -11.71 24.39 7.62
C LYS A 266 -11.98 25.90 7.74
N SER A 267 -12.34 26.55 6.64
CA SER A 267 -12.70 27.97 6.60
C SER A 267 -14.17 28.25 6.99
N GLN A 268 -14.85 27.28 7.60
CA GLN A 268 -16.28 27.36 8.01
C GLN A 268 -17.24 27.64 6.84
N LYS A 269 -16.79 27.46 5.60
CA LYS A 269 -17.65 27.56 4.42
C LYS A 269 -18.38 26.23 4.20
N LYS A 270 -19.64 26.32 3.82
CA LYS A 270 -20.46 25.18 3.40
C LYS A 270 -19.85 24.54 2.15
N THR A 271 -19.83 23.21 2.06
CA THR A 271 -19.48 22.51 0.81
C THR A 271 -20.48 22.83 -0.29
N LYS A 272 -19.99 22.98 -1.52
CA LYS A 272 -20.86 23.22 -2.68
C LYS A 272 -21.72 21.99 -2.94
N ASN A 273 -21.09 20.82 -2.95
CA ASN A 273 -21.77 19.55 -3.16
C ASN A 273 -22.49 19.08 -1.90
N THR A 274 -23.57 18.34 -2.12
CA THR A 274 -24.25 17.54 -1.11
C THR A 274 -23.61 16.16 -1.05
N PHE A 275 -23.46 15.64 0.16
CA PHE A 275 -22.94 14.30 0.39
C PHE A 275 -23.98 13.45 1.12
N ARG A 276 -23.97 12.15 0.84
CA ARG A 276 -24.74 11.18 1.62
C ARG A 276 -23.99 10.87 2.91
N LEU A 277 -24.65 11.11 4.04
CA LEU A 277 -24.16 10.84 5.38
C LEU A 277 -24.99 9.71 5.99
N ILE A 278 -24.33 8.63 6.37
CA ILE A 278 -24.95 7.48 7.02
C ILE A 278 -24.43 7.42 8.46
N GLU A 279 -25.34 7.48 9.43
CA GLU A 279 -25.05 7.32 10.84
C GLU A 279 -25.27 5.86 11.27
N GLY A 280 -24.31 5.32 12.01
CA GLY A 280 -24.42 4.00 12.62
C GLY A 280 -23.82 3.90 14.02
N ARG A 281 -23.86 2.70 14.58
CA ARG A 281 -23.25 2.31 15.86
C ARG A 281 -22.45 1.04 15.66
N LEU A 282 -21.15 1.10 15.93
CA LEU A 282 -20.31 -0.08 16.02
C LEU A 282 -20.59 -0.80 17.33
N LEU A 283 -20.89 -2.09 17.25
CA LEU A 283 -21.18 -2.96 18.38
C LEU A 283 -19.89 -3.67 18.77
N LYS A 284 -19.30 -3.30 19.91
CA LYS A 284 -18.09 -3.93 20.46
C LYS A 284 -18.46 -4.71 21.70
N LYS A 285 -18.20 -6.02 21.68
CA LYS A 285 -18.36 -6.86 22.86
C LYS A 285 -17.20 -6.60 23.82
N ASP A 286 -17.50 -6.16 25.04
CA ASP A 286 -16.51 -6.08 26.10
C ASP A 286 -16.29 -7.48 26.66
N GLU A 287 -15.19 -8.12 26.29
CA GLU A 287 -14.84 -9.48 26.73
C GLU A 287 -14.74 -9.62 28.25
N LYS A 288 -14.50 -8.51 28.98
CA LYS A 288 -14.35 -8.53 30.45
C LYS A 288 -15.66 -8.43 31.20
N ARG A 289 -16.69 -7.81 30.60
CA ARG A 289 -17.96 -7.50 31.27
C ARG A 289 -19.18 -8.18 30.64
N GLY A 290 -19.03 -8.75 29.44
CA GLY A 290 -20.14 -9.32 28.68
C GLY A 290 -21.09 -8.26 28.09
N GLU A 291 -20.82 -6.97 28.29
CA GLU A 291 -21.64 -5.85 27.82
C GLU A 291 -21.30 -5.48 26.36
N ILE A 292 -22.32 -5.06 25.61
CA ILE A 292 -22.13 -4.51 24.25
C ILE A 292 -21.96 -3.00 24.38
N LYS A 293 -20.76 -2.51 24.02
CA LYS A 293 -20.48 -1.08 23.92
C LYS A 293 -20.77 -0.60 22.51
N GLU A 294 -21.63 0.42 22.41
CA GLU A 294 -21.93 1.08 21.15
C GLU A 294 -21.02 2.30 20.91
N GLU A 295 -20.40 2.39 19.73
CA GLU A 295 -19.61 3.57 19.31
C GLU A 295 -20.21 4.21 18.06
N LYS A 296 -20.53 5.51 18.12
CA LYS A 296 -21.03 6.27 16.95
C LYS A 296 -20.01 6.27 15.81
N ILE A 297 -20.48 5.92 14.62
CA ILE A 297 -19.73 6.00 13.36
C ILE A 297 -20.53 6.79 12.33
N LEU A 298 -19.83 7.57 11.51
CA LEU A 298 -20.40 8.35 10.42
C LEU A 298 -19.69 8.00 9.11
N PHE A 299 -20.41 7.47 8.15
CA PHE A 299 -19.92 7.23 6.79
C PHE A 299 -20.34 8.40 5.89
N LEU A 300 -19.45 8.82 5.00
CA LEU A 300 -19.66 9.90 4.06
C LEU A 300 -19.36 9.43 2.63
N SER A 301 -20.23 9.75 1.69
CA SER A 301 -20.07 9.36 0.29
C SER A 301 -20.70 10.38 -0.67
N ASN A 302 -20.20 10.41 -1.90
CA ASN A 302 -20.81 11.10 -3.05
C ASN A 302 -21.44 10.12 -4.06
N LEU A 303 -21.63 8.85 -3.67
CA LEU A 303 -22.30 7.84 -4.50
C LEU A 303 -23.76 8.20 -4.78
N THR A 304 -24.22 7.80 -5.97
CA THR A 304 -25.62 7.98 -6.40
C THR A 304 -26.57 7.09 -5.59
N ASP A 305 -27.87 7.34 -5.76
CA ASP A 305 -28.93 6.57 -5.09
C ASP A 305 -29.03 5.10 -5.62
N ASP A 306 -28.22 4.73 -6.62
CA ASP A 306 -28.04 3.36 -7.11
C ASP A 306 -27.39 2.43 -6.07
N PHE A 307 -26.75 2.99 -5.04
CA PHE A 307 -26.13 2.26 -3.94
C PHE A 307 -27.01 2.31 -2.69
N SER A 308 -27.24 1.17 -2.04
CA SER A 308 -27.93 1.13 -0.74
C SER A 308 -27.03 1.62 0.41
N ASP A 309 -27.63 1.94 1.56
CA ASP A 309 -26.87 2.43 2.72
C ASP A 309 -25.93 1.32 3.26
N GLU A 310 -26.40 0.07 3.21
CA GLU A 310 -25.68 -1.15 3.55
C GLU A 310 -24.52 -1.42 2.60
N GLN A 311 -24.73 -1.21 1.29
CA GLN A 311 -23.65 -1.31 0.30
C GLN A 311 -22.55 -0.30 0.57
N ILE A 312 -22.88 0.95 0.90
CA ILE A 312 -21.89 1.99 1.25
C ILE A 312 -21.11 1.58 2.51
N ALA A 313 -21.79 1.12 3.56
CA ALA A 313 -21.14 0.63 4.77
C ALA A 313 -20.24 -0.59 4.49
N GLY A 314 -20.69 -1.52 3.64
CA GLY A 314 -19.95 -2.70 3.19
C GLY A 314 -18.72 -2.35 2.35
N ILE A 315 -18.82 -1.35 1.47
CA ILE A 315 -17.68 -0.82 0.70
C ILE A 315 -16.60 -0.31 1.65
N TYR A 316 -16.98 0.46 2.68
CA TYR A 316 -16.02 0.97 3.66
C TYR A 316 -15.27 -0.16 4.42
N ARG A 317 -15.93 -1.30 4.68
CA ARG A 317 -15.29 -2.46 5.33
C ARG A 317 -14.08 -2.99 4.56
N ASN A 318 -14.08 -2.90 3.22
CA ASN A 318 -12.96 -3.34 2.38
C ASN A 318 -11.66 -2.55 2.62
N ARG A 319 -11.75 -1.34 3.19
CA ARG A 319 -10.57 -0.55 3.60
C ARG A 319 -9.65 -1.31 4.56
N TRP A 320 -10.15 -2.26 5.34
CA TRP A 320 -9.28 -3.04 6.23
C TRP A 320 -8.23 -3.86 5.49
N LYS A 321 -8.47 -4.24 4.22
CA LYS A 321 -7.52 -5.00 3.40
C LYS A 321 -6.21 -4.23 3.16
N ILE A 322 -6.27 -2.91 2.90
CA ILE A 322 -5.04 -2.10 2.73
C ILE A 322 -4.25 -1.96 4.05
N GLU A 323 -4.94 -1.94 5.19
CA GLU A 323 -4.28 -1.94 6.50
C GLU A 323 -3.55 -3.27 6.77
N GLN A 324 -4.17 -4.40 6.41
CA GLN A 324 -3.51 -5.70 6.47
C GLN A 324 -2.28 -5.76 5.55
N TYR A 325 -2.37 -5.17 4.36
CA TYR A 325 -1.25 -5.01 3.44
C TYR A 325 -0.12 -4.17 4.05
N PHE A 326 -0.42 -3.02 4.66
CA PHE A 326 0.61 -2.23 5.34
C PHE A 326 1.23 -2.94 6.53
N ARG A 327 0.45 -3.70 7.29
CA ARG A 327 0.97 -4.55 8.37
C ARG A 327 1.93 -5.60 7.81
N PHE A 328 1.54 -6.28 6.74
CA PHE A 328 2.39 -7.25 6.04
C PHE A 328 3.70 -6.60 5.57
N ILE A 329 3.62 -5.46 4.88
CA ILE A 329 4.79 -4.76 4.36
C ILE A 329 5.72 -4.26 5.46
N LYS A 330 5.18 -3.69 6.54
CA LYS A 330 6.01 -3.25 7.68
C LYS A 330 6.70 -4.41 8.40
N GLN A 331 6.05 -5.57 8.48
CA GLN A 331 6.61 -6.76 9.10
C GLN A 331 7.71 -7.38 8.22
N GLU A 332 7.44 -7.53 6.92
CA GLU A 332 8.29 -8.32 6.02
C GLU A 332 9.43 -7.50 5.41
N LEU A 333 9.24 -6.18 5.22
CA LEU A 333 10.30 -5.32 4.66
C LEU A 333 11.30 -4.82 5.69
N ASN A 334 11.08 -5.11 6.98
CA ASN A 334 11.97 -4.81 8.09
C ASN A 334 12.72 -3.47 7.90
N PHE A 335 11.97 -2.36 7.76
CA PHE A 335 12.52 -1.03 7.41
C PHE A 335 13.60 -0.51 8.37
N LYS A 336 13.78 -1.15 9.54
CA LYS A 336 14.86 -0.90 10.49
C LYS A 336 16.22 -1.45 10.04
N HIS A 337 16.21 -2.50 9.21
CA HIS A 337 17.37 -3.26 8.75
C HIS A 337 17.41 -3.37 7.22
N PHE A 338 16.98 -2.32 6.51
CA PHE A 338 17.12 -2.23 5.06
C PHE A 338 18.55 -2.64 4.68
N PHE A 339 18.67 -3.53 3.68
CA PHE A 339 19.81 -4.43 3.39
C PHE A 339 21.21 -3.80 3.26
N PHE A 340 21.37 -2.49 3.45
CA PHE A 340 22.53 -1.70 3.06
C PHE A 340 23.28 -1.18 4.30
N LYS A 341 24.54 -1.59 4.43
CA LYS A 341 25.54 -0.90 5.27
C LYS A 341 26.37 0.04 4.40
N LYS A 342 26.75 1.16 5.02
CA LYS A 342 27.30 2.44 4.54
C LYS A 342 28.56 2.43 3.64
N SER A 343 29.08 1.32 3.14
CA SER A 343 30.36 1.38 2.41
C SER A 343 30.15 1.84 0.96
N GLN A 344 30.34 3.14 0.73
CA GLN A 344 30.49 3.83 -0.57
C GLN A 344 29.20 4.27 -1.27
N TRP A 345 28.57 5.31 -0.73
CA TRP A 345 27.76 6.24 -1.53
C TRP A 345 28.55 7.53 -1.67
N HIS A 346 29.23 7.72 -2.80
CA HIS A 346 29.75 9.03 -3.19
C HIS A 346 28.85 9.58 -4.30
N THR A 347 28.17 10.67 -3.95
CA THR A 347 27.73 11.78 -4.81
C THR A 347 27.49 11.49 -6.30
N SER A 348 26.21 11.34 -6.64
CA SER A 348 25.61 11.89 -7.86
C SER A 348 24.14 12.21 -7.53
N ASP A 349 23.64 13.37 -7.93
CA ASP A 349 22.27 13.86 -7.71
C ASP A 349 21.18 13.08 -8.49
N ASP A 350 21.40 11.79 -8.76
CA ASP A 350 20.45 10.94 -9.46
C ASP A 350 19.63 10.12 -8.47
N VAL A 351 18.41 10.62 -8.26
CA VAL A 351 17.31 10.04 -7.50
C VAL A 351 17.05 8.59 -7.96
N CYS A 352 17.61 7.62 -7.26
CA CYS A 352 17.22 6.22 -7.42
C CYS A 352 15.86 6.01 -6.74
N ASP A 353 14.81 6.01 -7.56
CA ASP A 353 13.46 5.61 -7.22
C ASP A 353 13.44 4.23 -6.54
N ILE A 354 13.07 4.20 -5.25
CA ILE A 354 12.90 2.98 -4.43
C ILE A 354 11.67 2.15 -4.90
N ASN A 355 11.09 2.47 -6.06
CA ASN A 355 9.76 2.09 -6.52
C ASN A 355 9.50 0.60 -6.69
N SER A 356 10.49 -0.29 -6.58
CA SER A 356 10.32 -1.55 -7.32
C SER A 356 10.93 -2.82 -6.74
N ILE A 357 11.15 -2.93 -5.42
CA ILE A 357 11.61 -4.22 -4.84
C ILE A 357 10.48 -5.12 -4.32
N ASN A 358 9.20 -4.71 -4.32
CA ASN A 358 8.21 -5.43 -3.50
C ASN A 358 7.04 -6.06 -4.26
N ILE A 359 6.98 -7.39 -4.09
CA ILE A 359 5.81 -8.29 -3.99
C ILE A 359 5.56 -9.21 -5.18
N THR A 360 5.99 -10.47 -5.01
CA THR A 360 5.37 -11.69 -5.57
C THR A 360 4.86 -12.61 -4.45
N ILE A 361 4.37 -12.04 -3.34
CA ILE A 361 4.06 -12.81 -2.10
C ILE A 361 2.55 -12.85 -1.76
N ASP A 362 1.69 -12.14 -2.51
CA ASP A 362 0.33 -11.88 -2.05
C ASP A 362 -0.65 -13.07 -2.10
N ILE A 363 -0.36 -14.15 -2.84
CA ILE A 363 -1.41 -15.15 -3.15
C ILE A 363 -1.50 -16.32 -2.13
N HIS A 364 -0.61 -16.47 -1.13
CA HIS A 364 -0.59 -17.72 -0.34
C HIS A 364 -0.30 -17.67 1.16
N LYS A 365 -0.14 -16.49 1.79
CA LYS A 365 -0.02 -16.39 3.26
C LYS A 365 -1.38 -16.23 4.00
N ARG A 366 -2.52 -16.10 3.29
CA ARG A 366 -3.87 -16.04 3.90
C ARG A 366 -4.19 -17.22 4.82
N ARG A 367 -3.67 -18.43 4.56
CA ARG A 367 -3.91 -19.63 5.40
C ARG A 367 -3.27 -19.62 6.80
N ARG A 368 -2.43 -18.63 7.14
CA ARG A 368 -1.83 -18.54 8.50
C ARG A 368 -2.49 -17.48 9.38
N ILE A 369 -3.31 -16.61 8.81
CA ILE A 369 -4.10 -15.62 9.56
C ILE A 369 -5.49 -16.18 9.91
N GLU A 370 -6.00 -17.20 9.22
CA GLU A 370 -7.26 -17.89 9.58
C GLU A 370 -7.12 -18.89 10.75
N ARG A 371 -5.99 -18.90 11.47
CA ARG A 371 -5.77 -19.72 12.68
C ARG A 371 -5.32 -18.91 13.91
N LEU A 372 -5.49 -17.60 13.86
CA LEU A 372 -5.45 -16.68 15.00
C LEU A 372 -6.65 -15.75 14.87
#